data_AF-D7KWH4-F1
#
_entry.id   AF-D7KWH4-F1
#
_cell.length_a   1.000
_cell.length_b   1.000
_cell.length_c   1.000
_cell.angle_alpha   90.00
_cell.angle_beta   90.00
_cell.angle_gamma   90.00
#
_symmetry.space_group_name_H-M   'P 1'
#
loop_
_entity.id
_entity.type
_entity.pdbx_description
1 polymer ?
#
loop_
_entity_poly.entity_id
_entity_poly.type
_entity_poly.pdbx_seq_one_letter_code
_entity_poly.pdbx_strand_id
1 'polypeptide(L)'
;MSFMYEKSNTWRWLVMKTRDSRSFFFTFAALCGVIPGVIGYGVMQVTNSSNPELEARLRKSARPDTLMMGKVNQERLAEYLGELKQKQDTNDRYVAALRGETLTRKPYQRIQPVPKPDDTVTTKAQ
;
A
#
# COMPACT_ATOMS: atom_id res chain seq x y z
N MET A 1 -7.45 -38.62 3.85
CA MET A 1 -6.30 -38.89 2.95
C MET A 1 -6.23 -40.35 2.46
N SER A 2 -6.99 -41.31 3.00
CA SER A 2 -6.97 -42.72 2.58
C SER A 2 -7.66 -43.02 1.24
N PHE A 3 -8.73 -42.27 0.90
CA PHE A 3 -9.54 -42.54 -0.30
C PHE A 3 -8.75 -42.46 -1.62
N MET A 4 -7.90 -41.45 -1.80
CA MET A 4 -7.07 -41.33 -3.01
C MET A 4 -6.00 -42.42 -3.08
N TYR A 5 -5.43 -42.82 -1.95
CA TYR A 5 -4.46 -43.90 -1.90
C TYR A 5 -5.10 -45.26 -2.24
N GLU A 6 -6.29 -45.55 -1.73
CA GLU A 6 -6.97 -46.83 -2.01
C GLU A 6 -7.49 -46.95 -3.44
N LYS A 7 -7.95 -45.85 -4.04
CA LYS A 7 -8.61 -45.87 -5.36
C LYS A 7 -7.67 -45.58 -6.53
N SER A 8 -6.59 -44.81 -6.32
CA SER A 8 -5.69 -44.39 -7.40
C SER A 8 -4.37 -45.18 -7.37
N ASN A 9 -4.25 -46.14 -8.30
CA ASN A 9 -3.01 -46.87 -8.53
C ASN A 9 -1.85 -45.94 -8.94
N THR A 10 -2.13 -44.83 -9.64
CA THR A 10 -1.12 -43.85 -10.02
C THR A 10 -0.62 -43.05 -8.82
N TRP A 11 -1.52 -42.70 -7.89
CA TRP A 11 -1.13 -42.03 -6.64
C TRP A 11 -0.28 -42.95 -5.75
N ARG A 12 -0.68 -44.22 -5.61
CA ARG A 12 0.13 -45.23 -4.93
C ARG A 12 1.51 -45.37 -5.54
N TRP A 13 1.58 -45.52 -6.85
CA TRP A 13 2.84 -45.64 -7.57
C TRP A 13 3.74 -44.42 -7.37
N LEU A 14 3.18 -43.21 -7.46
CA LEU A 14 3.92 -41.97 -7.28
C LEU A 14 4.45 -41.83 -5.85
N VAL A 15 3.64 -42.15 -4.83
CA VAL A 15 4.06 -42.14 -3.42
C VAL A 15 5.13 -43.21 -3.15
N MET A 16 4.98 -44.42 -3.69
CA MET A 16 6.00 -45.46 -3.55
C MET A 16 7.30 -45.05 -4.23
N LYS A 17 7.25 -44.48 -5.43
CA LYS A 17 8.45 -44.09 -6.18
C LYS A 17 9.17 -42.87 -5.59
N THR A 18 8.44 -41.93 -5.01
CA THR A 18 9.02 -40.81 -4.23
C THR A 18 9.62 -41.26 -2.90
N ARG A 19 9.04 -42.28 -2.26
CA ARG A 19 9.62 -42.86 -1.04
C ARG A 19 10.88 -43.68 -1.31
N ASP A 20 10.86 -44.49 -2.36
CA ASP A 20 11.91 -45.48 -2.62
C ASP A 20 13.12 -44.88 -3.36
N SER A 21 13.00 -43.69 -3.97
CA SER A 21 14.10 -43.01 -4.65
C SER A 21 14.25 -41.54 -4.20
N ARG A 22 15.39 -41.25 -3.56
CA ARG A 22 15.75 -39.89 -3.13
C ARG A 22 15.89 -38.93 -4.32
N SER A 23 16.54 -39.37 -5.41
CA SER A 23 16.72 -38.53 -6.59
C SER A 23 15.39 -38.17 -7.25
N PHE A 24 14.45 -39.12 -7.33
CA PHE A 24 13.11 -38.86 -7.86
C PHE A 24 12.31 -37.89 -6.98
N PHE A 25 12.44 -38.00 -5.65
CA PHE A 25 11.81 -37.06 -4.72
C PHE A 25 12.30 -35.63 -4.94
N PHE A 26 13.63 -35.41 -5.01
CA PHE A 26 14.17 -34.07 -5.17
C PHE A 26 13.83 -33.45 -6.53
N THR A 27 13.86 -34.22 -7.61
CA THR A 27 13.46 -33.70 -8.94
C THR A 27 11.98 -33.38 -8.99
N PHE A 28 11.13 -34.24 -8.43
CA PHE A 28 9.69 -33.99 -8.34
C PHE A 28 9.38 -32.75 -7.49
N ALA A 29 10.01 -32.61 -6.31
CA ALA A 29 9.84 -31.46 -5.44
C ALA A 29 10.31 -30.16 -6.11
N ALA A 30 11.47 -30.17 -6.78
CA ALA A 30 11.97 -29.02 -7.53
C ALA A 30 11.00 -28.62 -8.64
N LEU A 31 10.47 -29.59 -9.39
CA LEU A 31 9.50 -29.34 -10.46
C LEU A 31 8.20 -28.72 -9.91
N CYS A 32 7.70 -29.24 -8.79
CA CYS A 32 6.53 -28.71 -8.10
C CYS A 32 6.75 -27.30 -7.52
N GLY A 33 7.99 -26.86 -7.28
CA GLY A 33 8.29 -25.48 -6.90
C GLY A 33 8.43 -24.55 -8.10
N VAL A 34 9.18 -24.99 -9.12
CA VAL A 34 9.51 -24.16 -10.29
C VAL A 34 8.28 -23.86 -11.13
N ILE A 35 7.43 -24.86 -11.42
CA ILE A 35 6.27 -24.67 -12.30
C ILE A 35 5.29 -23.64 -11.71
N PRO A 36 4.83 -23.76 -10.45
CA PRO A 36 3.99 -22.73 -9.85
C PRO A 36 4.68 -21.38 -9.71
N GLY A 37 6.01 -21.35 -9.50
CA GLY A 37 6.78 -20.11 -9.46
C GLY A 37 6.74 -19.34 -10.79
N VAL A 38 6.94 -20.04 -11.91
CA VAL A 38 6.85 -19.44 -13.26
C VAL A 38 5.43 -18.97 -13.57
N ILE A 39 4.42 -19.79 -13.28
CA ILE A 39 3.01 -19.43 -13.48
C ILE A 39 2.65 -18.22 -12.63
N GLY A 40 3.04 -18.22 -11.35
CA GLY A 40 2.82 -17.12 -10.42
C GLY A 40 3.49 -15.83 -10.90
N TYR A 41 4.73 -15.91 -11.36
CA TYR A 41 5.44 -14.77 -11.94
C TYR A 41 4.75 -14.24 -13.22
N GLY A 42 4.29 -15.13 -14.11
CA GLY A 42 3.53 -14.75 -15.30
C GLY A 42 2.21 -14.04 -14.95
N VAL A 43 1.45 -14.59 -13.99
CA VAL A 43 0.21 -13.97 -13.49
C VAL A 43 0.49 -12.62 -12.84
N MET A 44 1.55 -12.52 -12.03
CA MET A 44 1.98 -11.26 -11.43
C MET A 44 2.34 -10.24 -12.52
N GLN A 45 3.08 -10.61 -13.56
CA GLN A 45 3.42 -9.69 -14.64
C GLN A 45 2.19 -9.21 -15.42
N VAL A 46 1.21 -10.10 -15.68
CA VAL A 46 -0.02 -9.73 -16.37
C VAL A 46 -0.95 -8.89 -15.50
N THR A 47 -1.01 -9.15 -14.20
CA THR A 47 -1.93 -8.49 -13.26
C THR A 47 -1.30 -7.27 -12.58
N ASN A 48 0.01 -7.08 -12.69
CA ASN A 48 0.69 -5.94 -12.10
C ASN A 48 0.25 -4.67 -12.82
N SER A 49 -0.63 -3.91 -12.16
CA SER A 49 -1.16 -2.63 -12.60
C SER A 49 -0.12 -1.50 -12.64
N SER A 50 1.18 -1.83 -12.62
CA SER A 50 2.30 -0.93 -12.88
C SER A 50 2.35 -0.49 -14.34
N ASN A 51 1.20 -0.22 -14.96
CA ASN A 51 1.13 0.31 -16.30
C ASN A 51 1.03 1.84 -16.22
N PRO A 52 2.09 2.58 -16.60
CA PRO A 52 2.09 4.04 -16.58
C PRO A 52 0.95 4.63 -17.43
N GLU A 53 0.44 3.87 -18.41
CA GLU A 53 -0.72 4.24 -19.21
C GLU A 53 -2.04 4.20 -18.41
N LEU A 54 -2.22 3.19 -17.54
CA LEU A 54 -3.41 3.12 -16.67
C LEU A 54 -3.37 4.25 -15.63
N GLU A 55 -2.20 4.52 -15.04
CA GLU A 55 -2.05 5.66 -14.15
C GLU A 55 -2.31 6.99 -14.87
N ALA A 56 -1.81 7.16 -16.10
CA ALA A 56 -2.06 8.35 -16.89
C ALA A 56 -3.55 8.51 -17.24
N ARG A 57 -4.24 7.41 -17.57
CA ARG A 57 -5.69 7.41 -17.80
C ARG A 57 -6.48 7.76 -16.54
N LEU A 58 -6.12 7.18 -15.39
CA LEU A 58 -6.74 7.49 -14.10
C LEU A 58 -6.51 8.96 -13.70
N ARG A 59 -5.29 9.48 -13.90
CA ARG A 59 -4.95 10.90 -13.72
C ARG A 59 -5.71 11.82 -14.69
N LYS A 60 -5.96 11.37 -15.92
CA LYS A 60 -6.75 12.11 -16.93
C LYS A 60 -8.24 12.19 -16.55
N SER A 61 -8.79 11.14 -15.94
CA SER A 61 -10.16 11.12 -15.41
C SER A 61 -10.32 11.70 -14.00
N ALA A 62 -9.23 12.09 -13.35
CA ALA A 62 -9.24 12.59 -11.99
C ALA A 62 -9.90 13.98 -11.96
N ARG A 63 -10.89 14.16 -11.06
CA ARG A 63 -11.49 15.48 -10.82
C ARG A 63 -10.42 16.44 -10.29
N PRO A 64 -10.45 17.74 -10.61
CA PRO A 64 -9.45 18.71 -10.17
C PRO A 64 -9.23 18.69 -8.64
N ASP A 65 -10.29 18.47 -7.87
CA ASP A 65 -10.22 18.34 -6.41
C ASP A 65 -9.34 17.17 -5.96
N THR A 66 -9.39 16.04 -6.67
CA THR A 66 -8.59 14.85 -6.34
C THR A 66 -7.11 15.04 -6.63
N LEU A 67 -6.77 15.80 -7.69
CA LEU A 67 -5.39 16.17 -7.99
C LEU A 67 -4.81 17.12 -6.93
N MET A 68 -5.61 18.09 -6.50
CA MET A 68 -5.24 19.01 -5.43
C MET A 68 -5.03 18.28 -4.09
N MET A 69 -5.94 17.37 -3.73
CA MET A 69 -5.80 16.55 -2.52
C MET A 69 -4.58 15.63 -2.58
N GLY A 70 -4.28 15.04 -3.74
CA GLY A 70 -3.07 14.24 -3.94
C GLY A 70 -1.79 15.04 -3.70
N LYS A 71 -1.71 16.26 -4.26
CA LYS A 71 -0.58 17.16 -4.05
C LYS A 71 -0.43 17.57 -2.58
N VAL A 72 -1.52 17.97 -1.94
CA VAL A 72 -1.52 18.35 -0.51
C VAL A 72 -1.07 17.17 0.36
N ASN A 73 -1.57 15.97 0.09
CA ASN A 73 -1.18 14.78 0.85
C ASN A 73 0.30 14.43 0.66
N GLN A 74 0.83 14.59 -0.56
CA GLN A 74 2.25 14.38 -0.84
C GLN A 74 3.14 15.38 -0.08
N GLU A 75 2.76 16.67 -0.07
CA GLU A 75 3.48 17.72 0.67
C GLU A 75 3.44 17.45 2.19
N ARG A 76 2.30 17.03 2.73
CA ARG A 76 2.15 16.62 4.14
C ARG A 76 3.04 15.45 4.50
N LEU A 77 3.09 14.43 3.64
CA LEU A 77 3.89 13.23 3.87
C LEU A 77 5.39 13.55 3.85
N ALA A 78 5.83 14.41 2.92
CA ALA A 78 7.21 14.89 2.89
C ALA A 78 7.59 15.66 4.17
N GLU A 79 6.67 16.50 4.69
CA GLU A 79 6.83 17.21 5.96
C GLU A 79 6.99 16.23 7.13
N TYR A 80 6.09 15.24 7.26
CA TYR A 80 6.17 14.23 8.33
C TYR A 80 7.47 13.42 8.27
N LEU A 81 7.89 13.00 7.08
CA LEU A 81 9.15 12.26 6.91
C LEU A 81 10.36 13.13 7.25
N GLY A 82 10.33 14.43 6.94
CA GLY A 82 11.34 15.38 7.35
C GLY A 82 11.46 15.51 8.87
N GLU A 83 10.32 15.62 9.56
CA GLU A 83 10.25 15.71 11.03
C GLU A 83 10.73 14.44 11.72
N LEU A 84 10.33 13.27 11.21
CA LEU A 84 10.81 11.97 11.68
C LEU A 84 12.33 11.84 11.53
N LYS A 85 12.88 12.25 10.37
CA LYS A 85 14.33 12.25 10.12
C LYS A 85 15.08 13.15 11.10
N GLN A 86 14.50 14.30 11.45
CA GLN A 86 15.08 15.26 12.40
C GLN A 86 14.82 14.91 13.87
N LYS A 87 14.09 13.81 14.16
CA LYS A 87 13.69 13.39 15.51
C LYS A 87 13.05 14.51 16.34
N GLN A 88 12.28 15.39 15.69
CA GLN A 88 11.58 16.46 16.40
C GLN A 88 10.42 15.89 17.22
N ASP A 89 10.22 16.41 18.43
CA ASP A 89 9.00 16.16 19.19
C ASP A 89 7.83 16.86 18.47
N THR A 90 6.82 16.06 18.14
CA THR A 90 5.63 16.43 17.35
C THR A 90 4.34 16.25 18.17
N ASN A 91 4.46 16.05 19.49
CA ASN A 91 3.31 15.89 20.39
C ASN A 91 2.38 17.11 20.39
N ASP A 92 2.94 18.30 20.17
CA ASP A 92 2.23 19.56 19.97
C ASP A 92 1.15 19.47 18.87
N ARG A 93 1.40 18.75 17.78
CA ARG A 93 0.41 18.53 16.71
C ARG A 93 -0.73 17.62 17.11
N TYR A 94 -0.44 16.55 17.86
CA TYR A 94 -1.49 15.64 18.30
C TYR A 94 -2.42 16.34 19.28
N VAL A 95 -1.87 17.16 20.18
CA VAL A 95 -2.67 18.00 21.09
C VAL A 95 -3.52 19.01 20.31
N ALA A 96 -2.97 19.67 19.29
CA ALA A 96 -3.72 20.59 18.43
C ALA A 96 -4.82 19.88 17.62
N ALA A 97 -4.57 18.66 17.13
CA ALA A 97 -5.56 17.85 16.42
C ALA A 97 -6.71 17.42 17.34
N LEU A 98 -6.41 17.03 18.58
CA LEU A 98 -7.42 16.73 19.60
C LEU A 98 -8.27 17.96 19.95
N ARG A 99 -7.72 19.17 19.80
CA ARG A 99 -8.43 20.45 19.96
C ARG A 99 -9.17 20.91 18.70
N GLY A 100 -9.06 20.18 17.59
CA GLY A 100 -9.71 20.53 16.31
C GLY A 100 -8.99 21.62 15.50
N GLU A 101 -7.75 21.97 15.85
CA GLU A 101 -7.04 23.14 15.32
C GLU A 101 -6.25 22.86 14.01
N THR A 102 -6.31 21.65 13.45
CA THR A 102 -5.44 21.21 12.34
C THR A 102 -6.14 21.03 10.98
N LEU A 103 -7.45 21.24 10.89
CA LEU A 103 -8.26 20.88 9.71
C LEU A 103 -8.09 21.78 8.47
N THR A 104 -7.56 23.00 8.59
CA THR A 104 -7.44 23.97 7.48
C THR A 104 -6.03 24.55 7.30
N ARG A 105 -5.00 23.74 7.58
CA ARG A 105 -3.60 24.18 7.72
C ARG A 105 -2.88 24.45 6.38
N LYS A 106 -2.08 25.52 6.28
CA LYS A 106 -1.12 25.80 5.19
C LYS A 106 0.13 24.90 5.31
N PRO A 107 0.80 24.53 4.19
CA PRO A 107 2.01 23.70 4.23
C PRO A 107 3.12 24.36 5.09
N TYR A 108 3.94 23.55 5.78
CA TYR A 108 5.11 23.99 6.58
C TYR A 108 4.87 24.87 7.81
N GLN A 109 3.63 25.24 8.12
CA GLN A 109 3.32 26.11 9.26
C GLN A 109 2.87 25.30 10.48
N ARG A 110 3.79 24.91 11.37
CA ARG A 110 3.61 23.88 12.43
C ARG A 110 2.30 23.95 13.22
N ILE A 111 1.87 25.16 13.60
CA ILE A 111 0.59 25.45 14.27
C ILE A 111 -0.08 26.59 13.50
N GLN A 112 -1.36 26.44 13.18
CA GLN A 112 -2.14 27.58 12.70
C GLN A 112 -3.03 28.11 13.82
N PRO A 113 -3.00 29.41 14.10
CA PRO A 113 -4.00 30.00 14.97
C PRO A 113 -5.37 29.87 14.32
N VAL A 114 -6.32 29.34 15.08
CA VAL A 114 -7.74 29.31 14.69
C VAL A 114 -8.24 30.75 14.64
N PRO A 115 -8.89 31.20 13.54
CA PRO A 115 -9.61 32.47 13.55
C PRO A 115 -10.64 32.41 14.67
N LYS A 116 -10.50 33.27 15.68
CA LYS A 116 -11.54 33.39 16.70
C LYS A 116 -12.79 33.97 16.03
N PRO A 117 -14.00 33.52 16.41
CA PRO A 117 -15.25 34.04 15.84
C PRO A 117 -15.37 35.58 15.93
N ASP A 118 -14.63 36.23 16.83
CA ASP A 118 -14.64 37.68 17.04
C ASP A 118 -13.90 38.50 15.96
N ASP A 119 -13.09 37.89 15.08
CA ASP A 119 -12.30 38.63 14.08
C ASP A 119 -13.10 39.02 12.82
N THR A 120 -14.38 38.63 12.73
CA THR A 120 -15.21 38.90 11.54
C THR A 120 -16.02 40.20 11.61
N VAL A 121 -15.96 40.96 12.71
CA VAL A 121 -16.83 42.14 12.90
C VAL A 121 -16.14 43.49 12.64
N THR A 122 -14.80 43.56 12.58
CA THR A 122 -14.12 44.87 12.50
C THR A 122 -13.19 45.00 11.29
N THR A 123 -13.72 44.81 10.08
CA THR A 123 -13.21 45.52 8.88
C THR A 123 -14.34 45.66 7.85
N LYS A 124 -15.34 46.47 8.20
CA LYS A 124 -16.08 47.25 7.20
C LYS A 124 -15.94 48.72 7.60
N ALA A 125 -14.96 49.39 7.01
CA ALA A 125 -14.95 50.84 6.80
C ALA A 125 -14.92 50.96 5.27
N GLN A 126 -16.06 51.29 4.64
CA GLN A 126 -16.57 52.65 4.40
C GLN A 126 -15.58 53.48 3.59
#